data_AF-A0AA95FSC7-F1
#
_entry.id   AF-A0AA95FSC7-F1
#
_cell.length_a   1.000
_cell.length_b   1.000
_cell.length_c   1.000
_cell.angle_alpha   90.00
_cell.angle_beta   90.00
_cell.angle_gamma   90.00
#
_symmetry.space_group_name_H-M   'P 1'
#
loop_
_entity.id
_entity.type
_entity.pdbx_description
1 polymer ?
#
loop_
_entity_poly.entity_id
_entity_poly.type
_entity_poly.pdbx_seq_one_letter_code
_entity_poly.pdbx_strand_id
1 'polypeptide(L)'
;MTSEQQADQRAAVACPECGTPAQVALNRRESHDFCEKCDFPLFWTPSEVIRDGGQGSGENLRRLPGTAGRVTVASIPCPTCAEANPVGAETCLRCGGPMVLVTAPEPITVVAAPPPPAPEPVPEPAGIDWYWWLVGGATLVALIALIVVVLAR
;
A
#
# COMPACT_ATOMS: atom_id res chain seq x y z
N MET A 1 10.95 -35.57 -39.87
CA MET A 1 10.01 -35.19 -40.94
C MET A 1 8.74 -35.98 -40.71
N THR A 2 7.87 -35.48 -39.84
CA THR A 2 6.53 -36.03 -39.57
C THR A 2 5.73 -34.89 -38.94
N SER A 3 5.42 -33.91 -39.78
CA SER A 3 4.51 -32.80 -39.48
C SER A 3 3.16 -33.10 -40.13
N GLU A 4 2.63 -34.29 -39.88
CA GLU A 4 1.36 -34.72 -40.42
C GLU A 4 0.21 -34.16 -39.57
N GLN A 5 -0.50 -33.22 -40.17
CA GLN A 5 -1.92 -32.95 -39.97
C GLN A 5 -2.34 -32.30 -38.64
N GLN A 6 -1.93 -31.03 -38.43
CA GLN A 6 -2.90 -30.08 -37.89
C GLN A 6 -4.05 -30.01 -38.91
N ALA A 7 -5.22 -30.53 -38.54
CA ALA A 7 -6.38 -30.57 -39.42
C ALA A 7 -6.73 -29.14 -39.86
N ASP A 8 -6.47 -28.85 -41.14
CA ASP A 8 -6.82 -27.59 -41.78
C ASP A 8 -8.35 -27.52 -41.89
N GLN A 9 -8.97 -26.68 -41.05
CA GLN A 9 -10.42 -26.52 -41.03
C GLN A 9 -10.82 -25.56 -42.15
N ARG A 10 -11.04 -26.11 -43.34
CA ARG A 10 -11.50 -25.36 -44.52
C ARG A 10 -13.01 -25.31 -44.60
N ALA A 11 -13.55 -24.17 -45.01
CA ALA A 11 -14.98 -24.01 -45.29
C ALA A 11 -15.23 -23.31 -46.62
N ALA A 12 -16.35 -23.66 -47.24
CA ALA A 12 -16.81 -23.03 -48.46
C ALA A 12 -17.46 -21.67 -48.15
N VAL A 13 -16.95 -20.60 -48.76
CA VAL A 13 -17.48 -19.24 -48.64
C VAL A 13 -17.72 -18.67 -50.04
N ALA A 14 -18.84 -17.97 -50.22
CA ALA A 14 -19.13 -17.27 -51.45
C ALA A 14 -18.42 -15.91 -51.47
N CYS A 15 -17.75 -15.59 -52.57
CA CYS A 15 -17.12 -14.28 -52.75
C CYS A 15 -18.19 -13.16 -52.72
N PRO A 16 -18.05 -12.12 -51.87
CA PRO A 16 -19.04 -11.05 -51.74
C PRO A 16 -19.11 -10.15 -52.98
N GLU A 17 -18.03 -10.09 -53.76
CA GLU A 17 -17.99 -9.29 -54.99
C GLU A 17 -18.65 -9.99 -56.19
N CYS A 18 -18.29 -11.26 -56.45
CA CYS A 18 -18.67 -11.96 -57.68
C CYS A 18 -19.49 -13.24 -57.50
N GLY A 19 -19.74 -13.66 -56.25
CA GLY A 19 -20.53 -14.84 -55.90
C GLY A 19 -19.82 -16.19 -56.09
N THR A 20 -18.58 -16.21 -56.58
CA THR A 20 -17.83 -17.45 -56.82
C THR A 20 -17.57 -18.20 -55.50
N PRO A 21 -17.92 -19.49 -55.39
CA PRO A 21 -17.62 -20.28 -54.21
C PRO A 21 -16.12 -20.64 -54.15
N ALA A 22 -15.52 -20.54 -52.97
CA ALA A 22 -14.13 -20.89 -52.74
C ALA A 22 -13.94 -21.49 -51.35
N GLN A 23 -12.89 -22.30 -51.18
CA GLN A 23 -12.52 -22.91 -49.91
C GLN A 23 -11.48 -22.03 -49.22
N VAL A 24 -11.73 -21.64 -47.97
CA VAL A 24 -10.80 -20.83 -47.15
C VAL A 24 -10.52 -21.51 -45.82
N ALA A 25 -9.32 -21.34 -45.28
CA ALA A 25 -8.99 -21.83 -43.94
C ALA A 25 -9.66 -20.95 -42.86
N LEU A 26 -10.33 -21.58 -41.89
CA LEU A 26 -11.04 -20.87 -40.81
C LEU A 26 -10.18 -20.63 -39.57
N ASN A 27 -9.16 -21.47 -39.36
CA ASN A 27 -8.28 -21.40 -38.18
C ASN A 27 -7.04 -20.54 -38.40
N ARG A 28 -6.73 -20.21 -39.66
CA ARG A 28 -5.59 -19.37 -40.03
C ARG A 28 -5.94 -18.56 -41.27
N ARG A 29 -5.26 -17.42 -41.44
CA ARG A 29 -5.36 -16.60 -42.65
C ARG A 29 -4.23 -17.00 -43.57
N GLU A 30 -4.54 -17.65 -44.68
CA GLU A 30 -3.53 -18.05 -45.66
C GLU A 30 -3.40 -16.97 -46.74
N SER A 31 -2.17 -16.70 -47.18
CA SER A 31 -1.90 -15.71 -48.22
C SER A 31 -2.40 -16.12 -49.60
N HIS A 32 -2.99 -17.31 -49.74
CA HIS A 32 -3.56 -17.81 -50.99
C HIS A 32 -5.10 -17.85 -50.97
N ASP A 33 -5.74 -17.37 -49.89
CA ASP A 33 -7.20 -17.30 -49.77
C ASP A 33 -7.76 -16.09 -50.55
N PHE A 34 -7.64 -16.12 -51.87
CA PHE A 34 -8.13 -15.12 -52.81
C PHE A 34 -9.16 -15.72 -53.76
N CYS A 35 -10.12 -14.91 -54.20
CA CYS A 35 -11.08 -15.37 -55.20
C CYS A 35 -10.40 -15.51 -56.57
N GLU A 36 -10.43 -16.70 -57.16
CA GLU A 36 -9.81 -16.97 -58.46
C GLU A 36 -10.38 -16.14 -59.62
N LYS A 37 -11.58 -15.57 -59.45
CA LYS A 37 -12.28 -14.81 -60.50
C LYS A 37 -12.00 -13.31 -60.47
N CYS A 38 -11.92 -12.72 -59.28
CA CYS A 38 -11.84 -11.27 -59.10
C CYS A 38 -10.75 -10.82 -58.13
N ASP A 39 -9.93 -11.75 -57.63
CA ASP A 39 -8.82 -11.49 -56.71
C ASP A 39 -9.25 -10.83 -55.38
N PHE A 40 -10.51 -11.02 -54.99
CA PHE A 40 -11.02 -10.54 -53.72
C PHE A 40 -10.37 -11.33 -52.55
N PRO A 41 -9.86 -10.67 -51.50
CA PRO A 41 -9.25 -11.34 -50.35
C PRO A 41 -10.31 -12.03 -49.47
N LEU A 42 -10.50 -13.34 -49.68
CA LEU A 42 -11.57 -14.13 -49.04
C LEU A 42 -11.29 -14.41 -47.56
N PHE A 43 -10.05 -14.30 -47.08
CA PHE A 43 -9.75 -14.46 -45.65
C PHE A 43 -10.40 -13.42 -44.71
N TRP A 44 -11.11 -12.42 -45.25
CA TRP A 44 -11.96 -11.47 -44.48
C TRP A 44 -13.45 -11.82 -44.49
N THR A 45 -13.90 -12.78 -45.29
CA THR A 45 -15.33 -13.06 -45.49
C THR A 45 -15.98 -13.95 -44.44
N PRO A 46 -15.29 -14.94 -43.81
CA PRO A 46 -15.92 -15.74 -42.76
C PRO A 46 -16.37 -14.86 -41.58
N SER A 47 -17.62 -15.04 -41.14
CA SER A 47 -18.16 -14.40 -39.94
C SER A 47 -17.66 -15.05 -38.64
N GLU A 48 -17.12 -16.26 -38.73
CA GLU A 48 -16.60 -17.04 -37.61
C GLU A 48 -15.13 -17.42 -37.84
N VAL A 49 -14.28 -17.12 -36.86
CA VAL A 49 -12.85 -17.48 -36.85
C VAL A 49 -12.64 -18.48 -35.71
N ILE A 50 -12.25 -19.71 -36.06
CA ILE A 50 -12.04 -20.78 -35.09
C ILE A 50 -10.64 -20.60 -34.50
N ARG A 51 -10.53 -20.42 -33.19
CA ARG A 51 -9.23 -20.30 -32.52
C ARG A 51 -8.66 -21.69 -32.22
N ASP A 52 -7.44 -21.94 -32.67
CA ASP A 52 -6.65 -23.06 -32.17
C ASP A 52 -6.46 -22.88 -30.65
N GLY A 53 -6.94 -23.85 -29.87
CA GLY A 53 -7.00 -23.81 -28.39
C GLY A 53 -5.64 -23.91 -27.69
N GLY A 54 -4.60 -23.30 -28.24
CA GLY A 54 -3.27 -23.26 -27.64
C GLY A 54 -3.29 -22.48 -26.33
N GLN A 55 -2.81 -23.11 -25.25
CA GLN A 55 -2.63 -22.54 -23.91
C GLN A 55 -1.59 -21.40 -23.92
N GLY A 56 -1.96 -20.23 -24.45
CA GLY A 56 -1.13 -19.03 -24.42
C GLY A 56 -1.47 -18.18 -23.20
N SER A 57 -0.47 -17.89 -22.36
CA SER A 57 -0.58 -16.90 -21.28
C SER A 57 -1.20 -15.60 -21.81
N GLY A 58 -2.09 -14.98 -21.03
CA GLY A 58 -2.84 -13.75 -21.37
C GLY A 58 -2.02 -12.57 -21.92
N GLU A 59 -0.70 -12.62 -21.81
CA GLU A 59 0.24 -11.68 -22.39
C GLU A 59 0.15 -11.59 -23.92
N ASN A 60 -0.06 -12.71 -24.62
CA ASN A 60 -0.18 -12.72 -26.08
C ASN A 60 -1.50 -12.08 -26.56
N LEU A 61 -2.53 -12.13 -25.73
CA LEU A 61 -3.81 -11.46 -26.01
C LEU A 61 -3.70 -9.93 -25.99
N ARG A 62 -2.72 -9.37 -25.28
CA ARG A 62 -2.45 -7.92 -25.26
C ARG A 62 -1.80 -7.40 -26.54
N ARG A 63 -1.21 -8.29 -27.36
CA ARG A 63 -0.51 -7.93 -28.60
C ARG A 63 -1.30 -8.25 -29.87
N LEU A 64 -2.50 -8.81 -29.74
CA LEU A 64 -3.34 -9.10 -30.90
C LEU A 64 -3.94 -7.81 -31.47
N PRO A 65 -3.76 -7.50 -32.76
CA PRO A 65 -4.44 -6.38 -33.38
C PRO A 65 -5.96 -6.58 -33.26
N GLY A 66 -6.67 -5.57 -32.78
CA GLY A 66 -8.13 -5.61 -32.58
C GLY A 66 -8.62 -6.18 -31.24
N THR A 67 -7.75 -6.64 -30.32
CA THR A 67 -8.16 -7.00 -28.95
C THR A 67 -8.08 -5.84 -27.97
N ALA A 68 -7.44 -4.73 -28.35
CA ALA A 68 -7.31 -3.52 -27.55
C ALA A 68 -8.65 -2.92 -27.09
N GLY A 69 -9.77 -3.24 -27.76
CA GLY A 69 -11.11 -2.82 -27.36
C GLY A 69 -11.91 -3.83 -26.52
N ARG A 70 -11.42 -5.06 -26.32
CA ARG A 70 -12.17 -6.10 -25.57
C ARG A 70 -11.75 -6.24 -24.11
N VAL A 71 -10.59 -5.69 -23.75
CA VAL A 71 -10.20 -5.54 -22.35
C VAL A 71 -10.38 -4.07 -22.01
N THR A 72 -11.55 -3.70 -21.51
CA THR A 72 -11.70 -2.47 -20.75
C THR A 72 -10.87 -2.63 -19.48
N VAL A 73 -9.58 -2.30 -19.58
CA VAL A 73 -8.77 -2.07 -18.39
C VAL A 73 -9.39 -0.83 -17.76
N ALA A 74 -10.13 -1.02 -16.68
CA ALA A 74 -10.66 0.12 -15.92
C ALA A 74 -9.49 1.09 -15.67
N SER A 75 -9.73 2.37 -15.93
CA SER A 75 -8.72 3.41 -15.79
C SER A 75 -9.16 4.41 -14.73
N ILE A 76 -8.22 4.85 -13.91
CA ILE A 76 -8.40 5.94 -12.94
C ILE A 76 -7.60 7.16 -13.40
N PRO A 77 -8.17 8.37 -13.33
CA PRO A 77 -7.45 9.58 -13.72
C PRO A 77 -6.38 9.93 -12.68
N CYS A 78 -5.21 10.35 -13.14
CA CYS A 78 -4.16 10.87 -12.26
C CYS A 78 -4.66 12.13 -11.53
N PRO A 79 -4.51 12.23 -10.19
CA PRO A 79 -4.97 13.40 -9.44
C PRO A 79 -4.20 14.68 -9.77
N THR A 80 -3.02 14.58 -10.39
CA THR A 80 -2.17 15.73 -10.74
C THR A 80 -2.36 16.23 -12.17
N CYS A 81 -2.45 15.32 -13.16
CA CYS A 81 -2.45 15.68 -14.58
C CYS A 81 -3.60 15.07 -15.40
N ALA A 82 -4.55 14.38 -14.74
CA ALA A 82 -5.71 13.72 -15.33
C ALA A 82 -5.44 12.61 -16.37
N GLU A 83 -4.18 12.19 -16.54
CA GLU A 83 -3.83 11.07 -17.41
C GLU A 83 -4.51 9.77 -16.94
N ALA A 84 -5.03 8.98 -17.88
CA ALA A 84 -5.66 7.70 -17.58
C ALA A 84 -4.59 6.66 -17.21
N ASN A 85 -4.67 6.13 -15.99
CA ASN A 85 -3.74 5.12 -15.48
C ASN A 85 -4.49 3.83 -15.14
N PRO A 86 -3.84 2.66 -15.17
CA PRO A 86 -4.47 1.41 -14.78
C PRO A 86 -4.89 1.44 -13.30
N VAL A 87 -5.99 0.76 -12.94
CA VAL A 87 -6.38 0.61 -11.53
C VAL A 87 -5.24 -0.04 -10.74
N GLY A 88 -4.82 0.61 -9.66
CA GLY A 88 -3.71 0.14 -8.81
C GLY A 88 -2.32 0.64 -9.20
N ALA A 89 -2.20 1.53 -10.21
CA ALA A 89 -0.93 2.24 -10.43
C ALA A 89 -0.53 3.04 -9.18
N GLU A 90 0.73 2.92 -8.75
CA GLU A 90 1.27 3.74 -7.65
C GLU A 90 1.75 5.11 -8.14
N THR A 91 2.25 5.17 -9.39
CA THR A 91 2.79 6.36 -10.03
C THR A 91 2.14 6.60 -11.39
N CYS A 92 1.96 7.87 -11.76
CA CYS A 92 1.40 8.26 -13.05
C CYS A 92 2.37 8.00 -14.21
N LEU A 93 1.88 7.36 -15.28
CA LEU A 93 2.63 7.05 -16.50
C LEU A 93 3.15 8.29 -17.25
N ARG A 94 2.51 9.46 -17.07
CA ARG A 94 2.87 10.70 -17.79
C ARG A 94 3.69 11.67 -16.96
N CYS A 95 3.25 11.99 -15.75
CA CYS A 95 3.92 12.99 -14.92
C CYS A 95 4.82 12.39 -13.84
N GLY A 96 4.77 11.07 -13.59
CA GLY A 96 5.51 10.41 -12.51
C GLY A 96 4.98 10.70 -11.10
N GLY A 97 3.93 11.52 -10.95
CA GLY A 97 3.34 11.85 -9.64
C GLY A 97 2.62 10.65 -8.99
N PRO A 98 2.43 10.66 -7.66
CA PRO A 98 1.76 9.58 -6.95
C PRO A 98 0.27 9.53 -7.31
N MET A 99 -0.26 8.32 -7.45
CA MET A 99 -1.69 8.09 -7.71
C MET A 99 -2.53 8.08 -6.42
N VAL A 100 -1.89 7.89 -5.27
CA VAL A 100 -2.50 8.03 -3.94
C VAL A 100 -2.05 9.37 -3.35
N LEU A 101 -3.01 10.25 -3.05
CA LEU A 101 -2.73 11.44 -2.26
C LEU A 101 -2.50 10.99 -0.82
N VAL A 102 -1.24 11.00 -0.38
CA VAL A 102 -0.91 10.73 1.02
C VAL A 102 -1.51 11.87 1.84
N THR A 103 -2.61 11.61 2.53
CA THR A 103 -3.13 12.52 3.54
C THR A 103 -2.04 12.73 4.58
N ALA A 104 -1.78 13.99 4.94
CA ALA A 104 -0.78 14.31 5.95
C ALA A 104 -1.07 13.50 7.23
N PRO A 105 -0.06 12.89 7.87
CA PRO A 105 -0.27 12.14 9.09
C PRO A 105 -0.91 13.05 10.14
N GLU A 106 -1.91 12.51 10.85
CA GLU A 106 -2.59 13.24 11.92
C GLU A 106 -1.56 13.74 12.95
N PRO A 107 -1.71 14.98 13.45
CA PRO A 107 -0.78 15.52 14.42
C PRO A 107 -0.78 14.64 15.67
N ILE A 108 0.41 14.16 16.03
CA ILE A 108 0.64 13.36 17.23
C ILE A 108 0.27 14.24 18.43
N THR A 109 -0.83 13.92 19.12
CA THR A 109 -1.19 14.60 20.36
C THR A 109 -0.22 14.17 21.45
N VAL A 110 0.74 15.04 21.74
CA VAL A 110 1.67 14.85 22.86
C VAL A 110 0.86 14.98 24.15
N VAL A 111 0.53 13.85 24.78
CA VAL A 111 -0.06 13.83 26.11
C VAL A 111 1.00 14.35 27.08
N ALA A 112 0.73 15.48 27.74
CA ALA A 112 1.62 16.04 28.74
C ALA A 112 1.84 15.01 29.87
N ALA A 113 3.10 14.80 30.25
CA ALA A 113 3.44 13.95 31.38
C ALA A 113 2.81 14.49 32.68
N PRO A 114 2.37 13.61 33.60
CA PRO A 114 1.81 14.06 34.88
C PRO A 114 2.85 14.87 35.67
N PRO A 115 2.41 15.88 36.46
CA PRO A 115 3.31 16.70 37.25
C PRO A 115 4.08 15.85 38.28
N PRO A 116 5.32 16.22 38.62
CA PRO A 116 6.11 15.50 39.61
C PRO A 116 5.42 15.48 40.98
N PRO A 117 5.61 14.41 41.77
CA PRO A 117 5.03 14.31 43.11
C PRO A 117 5.51 15.46 44.01
N ALA A 118 4.62 15.95 44.87
CA ALA A 118 4.93 17.01 45.82
C ALA A 118 6.08 16.58 46.77
N PRO A 119 6.97 17.50 47.17
CA PRO A 119 8.06 17.18 48.09
C PRO A 119 7.51 16.73 49.45
N GLU A 120 8.17 15.73 50.05
CA GLU A 120 7.84 15.23 51.38
C GLU A 120 8.06 16.33 52.45
N PRO A 121 7.23 16.38 53.51
CA PRO A 121 7.39 17.34 54.59
C PRO A 121 8.70 17.08 55.35
N VAL A 122 9.50 18.13 55.52
CA VAL A 122 10.73 18.10 56.33
C VAL A 122 10.36 17.83 57.79
N PRO A 123 11.03 16.89 58.50
CA PRO A 123 10.74 16.62 59.90
C PRO A 123 11.05 17.84 60.76
N GLU A 124 10.10 18.23 61.60
CA GLU A 124 10.30 19.30 62.58
C GLU A 124 11.36 18.89 63.61
N PRO A 125 12.24 19.83 64.04
CA PRO A 125 13.24 19.52 65.04
C PRO A 125 12.56 19.17 66.38
N ALA A 126 12.97 18.06 66.99
CA ALA A 126 12.50 17.68 68.31
C ALA A 126 12.90 18.78 69.33
N GLY A 127 11.90 19.44 69.92
CA GLY A 127 12.12 20.42 70.99
C GLY A 127 12.68 19.75 72.25
N ILE A 128 13.54 20.44 72.98
CA ILE A 128 14.06 19.95 74.26
C ILE A 128 12.98 20.07 75.34
N ASP A 129 12.68 18.97 76.02
CA ASP A 129 11.69 18.92 77.08
C ASP A 129 12.04 19.83 78.26
N TRP A 130 11.05 20.56 78.77
CA TRP A 130 11.17 21.50 79.89
C TRP A 130 11.78 20.90 81.17
N TYR A 131 11.67 19.58 81.36
CA TYR A 131 12.27 18.88 82.50
C TYR A 131 13.80 19.01 82.54
N TRP A 132 14.47 19.09 81.38
CA TRP A 132 15.92 19.30 81.32
C TRP A 132 16.34 20.64 81.91
N TRP A 133 15.49 21.67 81.81
CA TRP A 133 15.72 22.95 82.48
C TRP A 133 15.62 22.84 84.00
N LEU A 134 14.67 22.05 84.52
CA LEU A 134 14.57 21.80 85.95
C LEU A 134 15.79 21.04 86.49
N VAL A 135 16.22 19.99 85.79
CA VAL A 135 17.41 19.21 86.17
C VAL A 135 18.65 20.10 86.15
N GLY A 136 18.85 20.87 85.09
CA GLY A 136 19.97 21.81 84.99
C GLY A 136 19.97 22.85 86.12
N GLY A 137 18.82 23.47 86.39
CA GLY A 137 18.67 24.45 87.47
C GLY A 137 18.93 23.86 88.85
N ALA A 138 18.37 22.69 89.15
CA ALA A 138 18.58 22.02 90.43
C ALA A 138 20.05 21.63 90.64
N THR A 139 20.71 21.14 89.59
CA THR A 139 22.14 20.78 89.64
C THR A 139 23.02 22.01 89.86
N LEU A 140 22.70 23.13 89.20
CA LEU A 140 23.40 24.40 89.39
C LEU A 140 23.27 24.93 90.82
N VAL A 141 22.07 24.91 91.39
CA VAL A 141 21.83 25.34 92.77
C VAL A 141 22.60 24.46 93.77
N ALA A 142 22.61 23.14 93.55
CA ALA A 142 23.37 22.21 94.40
C ALA A 142 24.88 22.48 94.35
N LEU A 143 25.43 22.77 93.16
CA LEU A 143 26.84 23.14 93.01
C LEU A 143 27.17 24.47 93.71
N ILE A 144 26.30 25.48 93.58
CA ILE A 144 26.50 26.76 94.28
C ILE A 144 26.47 26.55 95.80
N ALA A 145 25.50 25.80 96.31
CA ALA A 145 25.40 25.49 97.73
C ALA A 145 26.64 24.74 98.24
N LEU A 146 27.14 23.76 97.48
CA LEU A 146 28.38 23.03 97.80
C LEU A 146 29.57 24.00 97.89
N ILE A 147 29.73 24.88 96.90
CA ILE A 147 30.82 25.88 96.87
C ILE A 147 30.75 26.79 98.10
N VAL A 148 29.55 27.30 98.45
CA VAL A 148 29.35 28.16 99.63
C VAL A 148 29.75 27.42 100.91
N VAL A 149 29.34 26.15 101.07
CA VAL A 149 29.69 25.34 102.24
C VAL A 149 31.20 25.10 102.34
N VAL A 150 31.87 24.84 101.22
CA VAL A 150 33.33 24.63 101.19
C VAL A 150 34.08 25.92 101.52
N LEU A 151 33.64 27.07 101.00
CA LEU A 151 34.27 28.37 101.26
C LEU A 151 33.99 28.90 102.69
N ALA A 152 32.92 28.46 103.32
CA ALA A 152 32.53 28.87 104.68
C ALA A 152 33.13 27.98 105.79
N ARG A 153 33.86 26.92 105.44
CA ARG A 153 34.63 26.09 106.37
C ARG A 153 36.09 26.53 106.43
#